data_AF-A0A848T355-F1
#
_entry.id   AF-A0A848T355-F1
#
_cell.length_a   1.000
_cell.length_b   1.000
_cell.length_c   1.000
_cell.angle_alpha   90.00
_cell.angle_beta   90.00
_cell.angle_gamma   90.00
#
_symmetry.space_group_name_H-M   'P 1'
#
loop_
_entity.id
_entity.type
_entity.pdbx_description
1 polymer ?
#
loop_
_entity_poly.entity_id
_entity_poly.type
_entity_poly.pdbx_seq_one_letter_code
_entity_poly.pdbx_strand_id
1 'polypeptide(L)' 'DHRRVRQGIGRELMRHILYDARAYGVGRLDCLSTRMAVPFYAAAGFEAVQLVSITLAAAIAFPAILMRRAL' A
#
# COMPACT_ATOMS: atom_id res chain seq x y z
N ASP A 1 -11.28 1.73 -10.85
CA ASP A 1 -12.33 2.68 -11.26
C ASP A 1 -12.47 3.77 -10.21
N HIS A 2 -12.27 5.04 -10.60
CA HIS A 2 -12.39 6.18 -9.68
C HIS A 2 -13.82 6.39 -9.17
N ARG A 3 -14.83 5.88 -9.87
CA ARG A 3 -16.25 5.98 -9.50
C ARG A 3 -16.65 5.07 -8.34
N ARG A 4 -15.75 4.15 -7.95
CA ARG A 4 -15.98 3.13 -6.91
C ARG A 4 -15.15 3.37 -5.65
N VAL A 5 -14.49 4.52 -5.54
CA VAL A 5 -13.69 4.87 -4.37
C VAL A 5 -14.56 5.05 -3.13
N ARG A 6 -13.98 4.82 -1.94
CA ARG A 6 -14.63 4.99 -0.63
C ARG A 6 -15.87 4.11 -0.36
N GLN A 7 -16.09 3.08 -1.18
CA GLN A 7 -17.16 2.08 -0.98
C GLN A 7 -16.68 0.84 -0.20
N GLY A 8 -15.52 0.89 0.45
CA GLY A 8 -14.97 -0.23 1.22
C GLY A 8 -14.27 -1.33 0.40
N ILE A 9 -14.33 -1.29 -0.93
CA ILE A 9 -13.72 -2.30 -1.82
C ILE A 9 -12.22 -2.49 -1.52
N GLY A 10 -11.46 -1.40 -1.46
CA GLY A 10 -10.02 -1.47 -1.16
C GLY A 10 -9.72 -2.05 0.23
N ARG A 11 -10.58 -1.78 1.22
CA ARG A 11 -10.44 -2.36 2.57
C ARG A 11 -10.63 -3.87 2.53
N GLU A 12 -11.64 -4.34 1.81
CA GLU A 12 -11.92 -5.76 1.70
C GLU A 12 -10.82 -6.51 0.94
N LEU A 13 -10.34 -5.94 -0.17
CA LEU A 13 -9.18 -6.49 -0.89
C LEU A 13 -7.95 -6.58 0.02
N MET A 14 -7.65 -5.52 0.78
CA MET A 14 -6.51 -5.54 1.70
C MET A 14 -6.70 -6.58 2.81
N ARG A 15 -7.91 -6.71 3.38
CA ARG A 15 -8.21 -7.74 4.39
C ARG A 15 -7.92 -9.15 3.87
N HIS A 16 -8.33 -9.44 2.64
CA HIS A 16 -8.07 -10.73 2.00
C HIS A 16 -6.58 -10.96 1.77
N ILE A 17 -5.86 -9.98 1.21
CA ILE A 17 -4.40 -10.06 1.01
C ILE A 17 -3.67 -10.34 2.33
N LEU A 18 -4.05 -9.66 3.41
CA LEU A 18 -3.43 -9.84 4.73
C LEU A 18 -3.72 -11.21 5.33
N TYR A 19 -4.93 -11.74 5.12
CA TYR A 19 -5.31 -13.08 5.55
C TYR A 19 -4.48 -14.14 4.82
N ASP A 20 -4.40 -14.06 3.49
CA ASP A 20 -3.65 -15.01 2.68
C ASP A 20 -2.16 -14.94 2.99
N ALA A 21 -1.58 -13.74 3.06
CA ALA A 21 -0.17 -13.57 3.34
C ALA A 21 0.24 -14.22 4.69
N ARG A 22 -0.61 -14.12 5.72
CA ARG A 22 -0.39 -14.83 6.99
C ARG A 22 -0.50 -16.35 6.84
N ALA A 23 -1.49 -16.83 6.09
CA ALA A 23 -1.67 -18.26 5.84
C ALA A 23 -0.45 -18.89 5.13
N TYR A 24 0.27 -18.10 4.32
CA TYR A 24 1.51 -18.51 3.65
C TYR A 24 2.80 -18.17 4.43
N GLY A 25 2.70 -17.73 5.69
CA GLY A 25 3.87 -17.46 6.54
C GLY A 25 4.67 -16.21 6.16
N VAL A 26 4.08 -15.28 5.40
CA VAL A 26 4.71 -13.99 5.10
C VAL A 26 4.81 -13.18 6.39
N GLY A 27 6.02 -12.78 6.80
CA GLY A 27 6.22 -11.99 8.02
C GLY A 27 6.05 -10.48 7.85
N ARG A 28 6.01 -9.99 6.61
CA ARG A 28 5.96 -8.55 6.33
C ARG A 28 5.49 -8.23 4.92
N LEU A 29 4.74 -7.15 4.78
CA LEU A 29 4.43 -6.53 3.49
C LEU A 29 5.04 -5.13 3.40
N ASP A 30 5.60 -4.84 2.24
CA ASP A 30 6.10 -3.52 1.86
C ASP A 30 5.26 -3.00 0.69
N CYS A 31 4.96 -1.70 0.66
CA CYS A 31 4.31 -1.05 -0.49
C CYS A 31 4.94 0.32 -0.78
N LEU A 32 4.87 0.72 -2.05
CA LEU A 32 5.27 2.04 -2.52
C LEU A 32 4.01 2.88 -2.72
N SER A 33 3.63 3.62 -1.68
CA SER A 33 2.39 4.40 -1.66
C SER A 33 2.59 5.76 -2.34
N THR A 34 1.61 6.20 -3.13
CA THR A 34 1.49 7.63 -3.45
C THR A 34 1.16 8.42 -2.17
N ARG A 35 1.42 9.73 -2.15
CA ARG A 35 1.07 10.61 -1.01
C ARG A 35 -0.41 10.52 -0.64
N MET A 36 -1.29 10.48 -1.65
CA MET A 36 -2.74 10.44 -1.44
C MET A 36 -3.26 9.10 -0.90
N ALA A 37 -2.51 8.02 -1.10
CA ALA A 37 -2.88 6.69 -0.61
C ALA A 37 -2.35 6.37 0.79
N VAL A 38 -1.48 7.21 1.37
CA VAL A 38 -0.92 6.98 2.72
C VAL A 38 -2.02 6.76 3.76
N PRO A 39 -3.10 7.56 3.85
CA PRO A 39 -4.16 7.33 4.84
C PRO A 39 -4.89 5.99 4.65
N PHE A 40 -4.97 5.49 3.42
CA PHE A 40 -5.56 4.18 3.14
C PHE A 40 -4.69 3.04 3.67
N TYR A 41 -3.39 3.07 3.39
CA TYR A 41 -2.46 2.05 3.90
C TYR A 41 -2.28 2.14 5.42
N ALA A 42 -2.26 3.35 5.98
CA ALA A 42 -2.24 3.56 7.43
C ALA A 42 -3.46 2.93 8.11
N ALA A 43 -4.66 3.09 7.55
CA ALA A 43 -5.87 2.44 8.05
C ALA A 43 -5.83 0.90 7.93
N ALA A 44 -4.99 0.35 7.05
CA ALA A 44 -4.72 -1.09 6.96
C ALA A 44 -3.59 -1.56 7.92
N GLY A 45 -2.98 -0.65 8.67
CA GLY A 45 -1.91 -0.95 9.64
C GLY A 45 -0.49 -0.92 9.06
N PHE A 46 -0.29 -0.24 7.92
CA PHE A 46 1.06 0.04 7.42
C PHE A 46 1.60 1.33 8.04
N GLU A 47 2.89 1.35 8.29
CA GLU A 47 3.64 2.50 8.79
C GLU A 47 4.51 3.10 7.69
N ALA A 48 4.62 4.43 7.65
CA ALA A 48 5.51 5.12 6.71
C ALA A 48 6.97 4.98 7.16
N VAL A 49 7.83 4.50 6.26
CA VAL A 49 9.25 4.23 6.56
C VAL A 49 10.15 5.30 5.97
N GLN A 50 9.99 5.59 4.68
CA GLN A 50 10.88 6.52 3.96
C GLN A 50 10.20 7.10 2.72
N LEU A 51 10.55 8.35 2.40
CA LEU A 51 10.27 8.93 1.08
C LEU A 51 11.26 8.35 0.07
N VAL A 52 10.76 7.86 -1.05
CA VAL A 52 11.56 7.31 -2.14
C VAL A 52 11.19 7.99 -3.46
N SER A 53 12.13 7.99 -4.41
CA SER A 53 11.87 8.34 -5.79
C SER A 53 11.78 7.05 -6.61
N ILE A 54 10.69 6.87 -7.35
CA ILE A 54 10.54 5.77 -8.30
C ILE A 54 10.59 6.33 -9.72
N THR A 55 11.27 5.62 -10.61
CA THR A 55 11.30 5.99 -12.03
C THR A 55 10.10 5.35 -12.74
N LEU A 56 9.17 6.18 -13.21
CA LEU A 56 8.07 5.74 -14.05
C LEU A 56 8.49 5.78 -15.54
N ALA A 57 7.57 5.38 -16.42
CA ALA A 57 7.75 5.51 -17.86
C ALA A 57 8.16 6.94 -18.26
N ALA A 58 8.90 7.05 -19.37
CA ALA A 58 9.50 8.30 -19.85
C ALA A 58 10.44 8.99 -18.83
N ALA A 59 11.11 8.21 -17.98
CA ALA A 59 12.09 8.68 -17.01
C ALA A 59 11.55 9.72 -15.99
N ILE A 60 10.25 9.70 -15.73
CA ILE A 60 9.63 10.60 -14.75
C ILE A 60 9.97 10.10 -13.34
N ALA A 61 10.67 10.94 -12.58
CA ALA A 61 10.89 10.73 -11.15
C ALA A 61 9.59 11.03 -10.40
N PHE A 62 9.02 10.00 -9.75
CA PHE A 62 7.79 10.11 -9.00
C PHE A 62 8.03 9.89 -7.50
N PRO A 63 7.60 10.81 -6.62
CA PRO A 63 7.75 10.65 -5.19
C PRO A 63 6.74 9.65 -4.63
N ALA A 64 7.24 8.60 -3.99
CA ALA A 64 6.44 7.61 -3.28
C ALA A 64 6.92 7.46 -1.82
N ILE A 65 6.11 6.86 -0.97
CA ILE A 65 6.46 6.53 0.41
C ILE A 65 6.56 5.02 0.50
N LEU A 66 7.72 4.48 0.88
CA LEU A 66 7.81 3.10 1.31
C LEU A 66 7.03 2.99 2.63
N MET A 67 5.98 2.18 2.62
CA MET A 67 5.23 1.82 3.82
C MET A 67 5.36 0.33 4.09
N ARG A 68 5.27 -0.05 5.37
CA ARG A 68 5.56 -1.40 5.82
C ARG A 68 4.57 -1.85 6.89
N ARG A 69 4.18 -3.12 6.86
CA ARG A 69 3.35 -3.75 7.88
C ARG A 69 3.92 -5.12 8.23
N ALA A 70 4.19 -5.34 9.51
CA ALA A 70 4.44 -6.69 10.03
C ALA A 70 3.13 -7.50 10.01
N LEU A 71 3.21 -8.79 9.70
CA LEU A 71 2.03 -9.65 9.57
C LEU A 71 1.83 -10.57 10.77
#